data_AF-A0A512RPV3-F1
#
_entry.id   AF-A0A512RPV3-F1
#
_cell.length_a   1.000
_cell.length_b   1.000
_cell.length_c   1.000
_cell.angle_alpha   90.00
_cell.angle_beta   90.00
_cell.angle_gamma   90.00
#
_symmetry.space_group_name_H-M   'P 1'
#
loop_
_entity.id
_entity.type
_entity.pdbx_description
1 polymer ?
#
loop_
_entity_poly.entity_id
_entity_poly.type
_entity_poly.pdbx_seq_one_letter_code
_entity_poly.pdbx_strand_id
1 'polypeptide(L)'
;MNKLLSLLVAMLAFVGTSGAFAQSAKKETFKVYGNCNMCKKRIEKAAAIDGVSKAEWSVETKMMTVSLDPVKVSSDAVQQKIAAAGHDTEKAKAADSVYAKLPGCCQYDRKGAAASAPGHQHHK
;
A
#
# COMPACT_ATOMS: atom_id res chain seq x y z
N MET A 1 -0.93 63.03 -18.86
CA MET A 1 -1.67 61.80 -19.24
C MET A 1 -0.76 60.57 -19.41
N ASN A 2 0.56 60.67 -19.22
CA ASN A 2 1.51 59.56 -19.45
C ASN A 2 1.89 58.78 -18.16
N LYS A 3 1.44 59.25 -16.98
CA LYS A 3 1.67 58.55 -15.71
C LYS A 3 0.57 57.53 -15.37
N LEU A 4 -0.58 57.63 -16.03
CA LEU A 4 -1.71 56.71 -15.86
C LEU A 4 -1.52 55.40 -16.65
N LEU A 5 -0.87 55.47 -17.81
CA LEU A 5 -0.47 54.28 -18.58
C LEU A 5 0.64 53.48 -17.91
N SER A 6 1.54 54.14 -17.16
CA SER A 6 2.66 53.46 -16.49
C SER A 6 2.24 52.68 -15.24
N LEU A 7 1.09 52.99 -14.64
CA LEU A 7 0.53 52.28 -13.49
C LEU A 7 -0.26 51.02 -13.90
N LEU A 8 -0.80 50.98 -15.11
CA LEU A 8 -1.54 49.81 -15.64
C LEU A 8 -0.62 48.66 -16.07
N VAL A 9 0.63 48.94 -16.42
CA VAL A 9 1.62 47.91 -16.84
C VAL A 9 2.27 47.21 -15.63
N ALA A 10 2.34 47.86 -14.46
CA ALA A 10 2.93 47.28 -13.26
C ALA A 10 2.02 46.24 -12.56
N MET A 11 0.72 46.21 -12.87
CA MET A 11 -0.25 45.31 -12.25
C MET A 11 -0.44 43.98 -13.01
N LEU A 12 0.14 43.85 -14.22
CA LEU A 12 0.04 42.64 -15.07
C LEU A 12 1.22 41.67 -14.95
N ALA A 13 2.19 41.91 -14.07
CA ALA A 13 3.42 41.12 -13.99
C ALA A 13 3.40 39.94 -12.99
N PHE A 14 2.25 39.61 -12.39
CA PHE A 14 2.10 38.42 -11.55
C PHE A 14 1.20 37.38 -12.21
N VAL A 15 1.52 37.02 -13.47
CA VAL A 15 1.04 35.76 -14.05
C VAL A 15 1.75 34.66 -13.27
N GLY A 16 1.09 34.18 -12.22
CA GLY A 16 1.56 33.07 -11.41
C GLY A 16 1.86 31.90 -12.32
N THR A 17 3.13 31.52 -12.37
CA THR A 17 3.58 30.25 -12.93
C THR A 17 3.04 29.14 -12.02
N SER A 18 1.80 28.73 -12.27
CA SER A 18 1.27 27.48 -11.76
C SER A 18 2.03 26.34 -12.43
N GLY A 19 3.18 26.00 -11.86
CA GLY A 19 3.89 24.77 -12.15
C GLY A 19 2.96 23.61 -11.78
N ALA A 20 2.39 22.95 -12.78
CA ALA A 20 1.73 21.68 -12.59
C ALA A 20 2.82 20.66 -12.24
N PHE A 21 3.11 20.49 -10.95
CA PHE A 21 3.89 19.35 -10.49
C PHE A 21 3.04 18.11 -10.71
N ALA A 22 3.24 17.45 -11.85
CA ALA A 22 2.81 16.08 -12.03
C ALA A 22 3.61 15.24 -11.03
N GLN A 23 3.07 15.06 -9.81
CA GLN A 23 3.56 14.07 -8.86
C GLN A 23 3.25 12.70 -9.46
N SER A 24 4.17 12.21 -10.28
CA SER A 24 4.07 10.90 -10.92
C SER A 24 3.97 9.83 -9.84
N ALA A 25 2.90 9.03 -9.87
CA ALA A 25 2.76 7.89 -9.00
C ALA A 25 3.94 6.93 -9.19
N LYS A 26 4.60 6.54 -8.09
CA LYS A 26 5.68 5.56 -8.09
C LYS A 26 5.10 4.16 -8.06
N LYS A 27 5.53 3.29 -8.96
CA LYS A 27 5.17 1.88 -8.96
C LYS A 27 6.17 1.08 -8.13
N GLU A 28 5.68 0.28 -7.20
CA GLU A 28 6.49 -0.60 -6.36
C GLU A 28 5.91 -2.01 -6.40
N THR A 29 6.80 -3.00 -6.37
CA THR A 29 6.43 -4.42 -6.36
C THR A 29 7.19 -5.15 -5.27
N PHE A 30 6.50 -5.91 -4.44
CA PHE A 30 7.10 -6.63 -3.31
C PHE A 30 6.33 -7.90 -2.97
N LYS A 31 6.98 -8.82 -2.24
CA LYS A 31 6.36 -10.10 -1.88
C LYS A 31 5.43 -9.95 -0.68
N VAL A 32 4.26 -10.59 -0.74
CA VAL A 32 3.29 -10.69 0.36
C VAL A 32 2.79 -12.13 0.44
N TYR A 33 2.82 -12.71 1.64
CA TYR A 33 2.47 -14.10 1.85
C TYR A 33 0.96 -14.29 2.04
N GLY A 34 0.40 -15.25 1.31
CA GLY A 34 -1.01 -15.60 1.27
C GLY A 34 -1.23 -16.79 0.33
N ASN A 35 -2.43 -17.38 0.38
CA ASN A 35 -2.71 -18.65 -0.30
C ASN A 35 -3.99 -18.68 -1.14
N CYS A 36 -4.92 -17.74 -0.96
CA CYS A 36 -6.24 -17.83 -1.60
C CYS A 36 -6.86 -16.49 -1.96
N ASN A 37 -7.99 -16.52 -2.70
CA ASN A 37 -8.72 -15.32 -3.09
C ASN A 37 -9.26 -14.49 -1.91
N MET A 38 -9.47 -15.10 -0.73
CA MET A 38 -9.80 -14.33 0.48
C MET A 38 -8.60 -13.56 1.02
N CYS A 39 -7.38 -14.13 0.90
CA CYS A 39 -6.14 -13.38 1.18
C CYS A 39 -6.05 -12.18 0.25
N LYS A 40 -6.29 -12.38 -1.06
CA LYS A 40 -6.25 -11.30 -2.06
C LYS A 40 -7.09 -10.10 -1.65
N LYS A 41 -8.39 -10.31 -1.38
CA LYS A 41 -9.30 -9.25 -0.95
C LYS A 41 -8.82 -8.53 0.32
N ARG A 42 -8.28 -9.27 1.30
CA ARG A 42 -7.78 -8.71 2.56
C ARG A 42 -6.51 -7.89 2.37
N ILE A 43 -5.54 -8.43 1.62
CA ILE A 43 -4.25 -7.81 1.32
C ILE A 43 -4.47 -6.52 0.53
N GLU A 44 -5.25 -6.57 -0.56
CA GLU A 44 -5.53 -5.39 -1.38
C GLU A 44 -6.27 -4.32 -0.59
N LYS A 45 -7.24 -4.71 0.24
CA LYS A 45 -7.94 -3.77 1.14
C LYS A 45 -7.00 -3.12 2.16
N ALA A 46 -6.06 -3.88 2.72
CA ALA A 46 -5.09 -3.36 3.68
C ALA A 46 -4.07 -2.41 3.04
N ALA A 47 -3.77 -2.61 1.75
CA ALA A 47 -2.86 -1.77 0.98
C ALA A 47 -3.53 -0.48 0.46
N ALA A 48 -4.85 -0.45 0.35
CA ALA A 48 -5.62 0.71 -0.11
C ALA A 48 -5.74 1.79 0.98
N ILE A 49 -4.60 2.41 1.32
CA ILE A 49 -4.48 3.53 2.25
C ILE A 49 -4.30 4.85 1.49
N ASP A 50 -4.41 5.98 2.19
CA ASP A 50 -4.18 7.30 1.57
C ASP A 50 -2.79 7.37 0.91
N GLY A 51 -2.75 7.96 -0.28
CA GLY A 51 -1.57 7.97 -1.15
C GLY A 51 -1.40 6.74 -2.03
N VAL A 52 -2.20 5.68 -1.91
CA VAL A 52 -2.17 4.52 -2.83
C VAL A 52 -3.32 4.62 -3.84
N SER A 53 -2.99 4.72 -5.13
CA SER A 53 -3.98 4.85 -6.22
C SER A 53 -4.34 3.52 -6.87
N LYS A 54 -3.42 2.54 -6.83
CA LYS A 54 -3.67 1.17 -7.30
C LYS A 54 -2.98 0.18 -6.37
N ALA A 55 -3.66 -0.91 -6.06
CA ALA A 55 -3.17 -2.01 -5.24
C ALA A 55 -3.68 -3.33 -5.83
N GLU A 56 -2.77 -4.19 -6.27
CA GLU A 56 -3.13 -5.46 -6.90
C GLU A 56 -2.19 -6.58 -6.42
N TRP A 57 -2.76 -7.65 -5.89
CA TRP A 57 -2.03 -8.82 -5.43
C TRP A 57 -2.37 -10.05 -6.28
N SER A 58 -1.33 -10.76 -6.70
CA SER A 58 -1.48 -12.02 -7.42
C SER A 58 -1.39 -13.21 -6.46
N VAL A 59 -2.42 -14.05 -6.46
CA VAL A 59 -2.45 -15.30 -5.69
C VAL A 59 -1.36 -16.26 -6.17
N GLU A 60 -1.15 -16.31 -7.50
CA GLU A 60 -0.23 -17.25 -8.14
C GLU A 60 1.23 -16.92 -7.82
N THR A 61 1.62 -15.64 -7.96
CA THR A 61 3.00 -15.22 -7.79
C THR A 61 3.31 -14.74 -6.38
N LYS A 62 2.27 -14.47 -5.57
CA LYS A 62 2.36 -13.87 -4.24
C LYS A 62 3.00 -12.48 -4.25
N MET A 63 2.93 -11.79 -5.39
CA MET A 63 3.47 -10.46 -5.59
C MET A 63 2.38 -9.40 -5.46
N MET A 64 2.68 -8.37 -4.68
CA MET A 64 1.91 -7.14 -4.58
C MET A 64 2.49 -6.10 -5.52
N THR A 65 1.64 -5.42 -6.29
CA THR A 65 2.01 -4.23 -7.07
C THR A 65 1.18 -3.05 -6.59
N VAL A 66 1.84 -1.97 -6.20
CA VAL A 66 1.18 -0.72 -5.81
C VAL A 66 1.64 0.47 -6.65
N SER A 67 0.73 1.40 -6.89
CA SER A 67 1.03 2.73 -7.38
C SER A 67 0.79 3.71 -6.24
N LEU A 68 1.85 4.36 -5.78
CA LEU A 68 1.83 5.24 -4.61
C LEU A 68 2.28 6.67 -4.94
N ASP A 69 1.77 7.65 -4.21
CA ASP A 69 2.31 8.99 -4.13
C ASP A 69 3.45 9.01 -3.10
N PRO A 70 4.72 9.11 -3.52
CA PRO A 70 5.86 9.01 -2.61
C PRO A 70 5.95 10.18 -1.62
N VAL A 71 5.19 11.27 -1.82
CA VAL A 71 5.10 12.38 -0.87
C VAL A 71 4.16 12.04 0.29
N LYS A 72 3.17 11.17 0.07
CA LYS A 72 2.14 10.80 1.06
C LYS A 72 2.43 9.50 1.78
N VAL A 73 2.98 8.51 1.08
CA VAL A 73 3.11 7.16 1.61
C VAL A 73 4.34 6.44 1.03
N SER A 74 4.96 5.59 1.84
CA SER A 74 6.09 4.75 1.44
C SER A 74 5.68 3.29 1.24
N SER A 75 6.47 2.54 0.45
CA SER A 75 6.31 1.08 0.31
C SER A 75 6.34 0.37 1.66
N ASP A 76 7.20 0.82 2.57
CA ASP A 76 7.34 0.24 3.90
C ASP A 76 6.07 0.46 4.74
N ALA A 77 5.47 1.65 4.67
CA ALA A 77 4.20 1.92 5.35
C ALA A 77 3.06 1.03 4.83
N VAL A 78 2.98 0.80 3.52
CA VAL A 78 2.02 -0.14 2.93
C VAL A 78 2.24 -1.56 3.44
N GLN A 79 3.50 -2.01 3.46
CA GLN A 79 3.87 -3.34 3.96
C GLN A 79 3.50 -3.53 5.44
N GLN A 80 3.70 -2.52 6.27
CA GLN A 80 3.28 -2.55 7.68
C GLN A 80 1.75 -2.65 7.82
N LYS A 81 0.98 -1.98 6.97
CA LYS A 81 -0.49 -2.07 6.98
C LYS A 81 -0.98 -3.47 6.57
N ILE A 82 -0.33 -4.08 5.60
CA ILE A 82 -0.62 -5.47 5.19
C ILE A 82 -0.28 -6.46 6.33
N ALA A 83 0.86 -6.28 7.00
CA ALA A 83 1.23 -7.07 8.17
C ALA A 83 0.26 -6.91 9.35
N ALA A 84 -0.21 -5.69 9.59
CA ALA A 84 -1.25 -5.41 10.59
C ALA A 84 -2.59 -6.09 10.27
N ALA A 85 -2.86 -6.43 9.01
CA ALA A 85 -4.02 -7.21 8.60
C ALA A 85 -3.81 -8.75 8.70
N GLY A 86 -2.63 -9.19 9.12
CA GLY A 86 -2.28 -10.59 9.36
C GLY A 86 -1.38 -11.22 8.29
N HIS A 87 -0.98 -10.48 7.25
CA HIS A 87 -0.19 -11.03 6.14
C HIS A 87 1.24 -10.50 6.16
N ASP A 88 2.20 -11.41 6.29
CA ASP A 88 3.62 -11.10 6.21
C ASP A 88 3.96 -10.54 4.83
N THR A 89 4.94 -9.65 4.82
CA THR A 89 5.55 -9.09 3.63
C THR A 89 7.05 -9.35 3.64
N GLU A 90 7.73 -8.90 2.60
CA GLU A 90 9.19 -8.95 2.54
C GLU A 90 9.88 -8.22 3.71
N LYS A 91 9.31 -7.10 4.16
CA LYS A 91 9.89 -6.24 5.20
C LYS A 91 9.15 -6.21 6.55
N ALA A 92 7.93 -6.73 6.62
CA ALA A 92 7.11 -6.67 7.82
C ALA A 92 6.48 -8.02 8.13
N LYS A 93 6.58 -8.44 9.39
CA LYS A 93 5.97 -9.67 9.90
C LYS A 93 4.71 -9.32 10.69
N ALA A 94 3.59 -9.97 10.40
CA ALA A 94 2.37 -9.84 11.18
C ALA A 94 2.57 -10.31 12.62
N ALA A 95 1.88 -9.70 13.58
CA ALA A 95 1.88 -10.24 14.94
C ALA A 95 1.23 -11.63 14.96
N ASP A 96 1.81 -12.58 15.70
CA ASP A 96 1.33 -13.97 15.74
C ASP A 96 -0.14 -14.06 16.19
N SER A 97 -0.56 -13.19 17.11
CA SER A 97 -1.94 -13.08 17.59
C SER A 97 -2.93 -12.56 16.54
N VAL A 98 -2.48 -11.78 15.56
CA VAL A 98 -3.31 -11.32 14.43
C VAL A 98 -3.39 -12.40 13.37
N TYR A 99 -2.25 -13.02 13.06
CA TYR A 99 -2.15 -14.12 12.10
C TYR A 99 -2.98 -15.34 12.54
N ALA A 100 -2.94 -15.71 13.83
CA ALA A 100 -3.72 -16.82 14.39
C ALA A 100 -5.24 -16.63 14.25
N LYS A 101 -5.72 -15.40 14.09
CA LYS A 101 -7.15 -15.08 13.89
C LYS A 101 -7.57 -15.09 12.42
N LEU A 102 -6.64 -15.31 11.49
CA LEU A 102 -6.99 -15.47 10.09
C LEU A 102 -7.79 -16.78 9.88
N PRO A 103 -8.71 -16.81 8.90
CA PRO A 103 -9.34 -18.06 8.48
C PRO A 103 -8.29 -19.11 8.10
N GLY A 104 -8.59 -20.40 8.28
CA GLY A 104 -7.61 -21.48 8.05
C GLY A 104 -6.96 -21.47 6.66
N CYS A 105 -7.72 -21.15 5.60
CA CYS A 105 -7.16 -21.03 4.24
C CYS A 105 -6.19 -19.86 4.05
N CYS A 106 -6.16 -18.91 4.99
CA CYS A 106 -5.28 -17.75 5.01
C CYS A 106 -4.06 -17.95 5.93
N GLN A 107 -4.02 -19.06 6.67
CA GLN A 107 -2.86 -19.45 7.47
C GLN A 107 -1.89 -20.23 6.57
N TYR A 108 -0.80 -19.58 6.19
CA TYR A 108 0.29 -20.09 5.34
C TYR A 108 1.58 -20.36 6.15
N ASP A 109 2.48 -21.18 5.62
CA ASP A 109 3.75 -21.44 6.30
C ASP A 109 4.62 -20.17 6.33
N ARG A 110 4.89 -19.68 7.55
CA ARG A 110 5.64 -18.44 7.78
C ARG A 110 7.13 -18.76 7.86
N LYS A 111 7.96 -18.00 7.12
CA LYS A 111 9.42 -18.18 7.15
C LYS A 111 9.95 -17.83 8.55
N GLY A 112 10.54 -18.81 9.23
CA GLY A 112 11.18 -18.62 10.55
C GLY A 112 10.24 -18.64 11.76
N ALA A 113 9.01 -19.14 11.62
CA ALA A 113 8.21 -19.48 12.79
C ALA A 113 8.67 -20.84 13.33
N ALA A 114 9.17 -20.87 14.56
CA ALA A 114 9.31 -22.13 15.30
C ALA A 114 7.94 -22.79 15.37
N ALA A 115 7.88 -24.05 14.93
CA ALA A 115 6.68 -24.86 14.81
C ALA A 115 5.73 -24.64 15.99
N SER A 116 4.56 -24.04 15.73
CA SER A 116 3.53 -23.82 16.73
C SER A 116 2.24 -24.47 16.26
N ALA A 117 2.13 -25.74 16.67
CA ALA A 117 0.96 -26.57 16.95
C ALA A 117 0.05 -27.05 15.78
N PRO A 118 -0.41 -28.32 15.84
CA PRO A 118 -1.18 -28.95 14.79
C PRO A 118 -2.69 -28.66 14.87
N GLY A 119 -3.27 -28.41 13.69
CA GLY A 119 -4.59 -28.87 13.27
C GLY A 119 -5.80 -28.53 14.14
N HIS A 120 -6.51 -27.45 13.80
CA HIS A 120 -7.94 -27.39 14.10
C HIS A 120 -8.68 -28.37 13.17
N GLN A 121 -9.04 -29.53 13.72
CA GLN A 121 -10.04 -30.41 13.12
C GLN A 121 -11.39 -29.69 13.14
N HIS A 122 -11.87 -29.28 11.98
CA HIS A 122 -13.28 -28.96 11.82
C HIS A 122 -14.03 -30.28 11.64
N HIS A 123 -14.60 -30.76 12.75
CA HIS A 123 -15.61 -31.80 12.76
C HIS A 123 -16.81 -31.39 11.90
N LYS A 124 -17.30 -32.33 11.10
CA LYS A 124 -18.70 -32.43 10.70
C LYS A 124 -19.22 -33.77 11.21
#